data_AF-A0A936JWU3-F1
#
_entry.id   AF-A0A936JWU3-F1
#
_cell.length_a   1.000
_cell.length_b   1.000
_cell.length_c   1.000
_cell.angle_alpha   90.00
_cell.angle_beta   90.00
_cell.angle_gamma   90.00
#
_symmetry.space_group_name_H-M   'P 1'
#
loop_
_entity.id
_entity.type
_entity.pdbx_description
1 polymer ?
#
loop_
_entity_poly.entity_id
_entity_poly.type
_entity_poly.pdbx_seq_one_letter_code
_entity_poly.pdbx_strand_id
1 'polypeptide(L)'
;MSFRRILCQGDPIVLAGMNLPTLVELLARAIVEHLGDYAVVVDPLGTSRFFSPNSIQNFPPTPTMNAVDAEVSAALMTLPPRTVHFLVLRNGVSDAQLAAFLGVASAYFDVATPIRAYAHRFDPLPPDVTAWLNPFGRGMPAIMLPASTTGNAGAATFYTIDMGWNAPSPPERDSCRMRLSPSQVNAAAAEPIWSSIATTTRATLERWARTVTWRRVAICISGGGASVFRLVPLFQAFEDEGLPIDLLAGVSGGAIFSSCYAFGGLPKVQELANRGISLTAAVMGGLLSTRFVKYYIDDFFDHCGVCNTEMRVVALSTRIAPMSPPRAAAAMDGTFGEANRASGGAPFFDAYFVGDSRQADGAFLAGLPPPFLAERFGADIVFAMNVMALPANRFPGETIPILGDIMSVFYRYTPLGRIADTWGASSTMLHTLAEGAGLHANVFVDTTPRDWAPIEQFQFYNATTYSSIGLGPGVDVADVALECVQRWRNLP
;
A
#
# COMPACT_ATOMS: atom_id res chain seq x y z
N MET A 1 -13.07 -18.92 -20.38
CA MET A 1 -13.44 -17.68 -19.68
C MET A 1 -13.52 -17.99 -18.20
N SER A 2 -12.99 -17.11 -17.36
CA SER A 2 -13.13 -17.16 -15.90
C SER A 2 -14.25 -16.22 -15.47
N PHE A 3 -15.06 -16.63 -14.49
CA PHE A 3 -16.17 -15.83 -13.99
C PHE A 3 -15.90 -15.40 -12.55
N ARG A 4 -16.08 -14.11 -12.25
CA ARG A 4 -15.96 -13.57 -10.89
C ARG A 4 -17.21 -12.80 -10.52
N ARG A 5 -17.68 -13.02 -9.29
CA ARG A 5 -18.83 -12.31 -8.73
C ARG A 5 -18.36 -11.29 -7.71
N ILE A 6 -18.80 -10.05 -7.88
CA ILE A 6 -18.51 -8.94 -6.99
C ILE A 6 -19.83 -8.40 -6.45
N LEU A 7 -19.98 -8.43 -5.13
CA LEU A 7 -21.13 -7.86 -4.43
C LEU A 7 -20.75 -6.46 -3.97
N CYS A 8 -21.45 -5.45 -4.49
CA CYS A 8 -21.33 -4.08 -4.00
C CYS A 8 -22.34 -3.88 -2.87
N GLN A 9 -21.85 -3.81 -1.63
CA GLN A 9 -22.63 -3.42 -0.45
C GLN A 9 -22.04 -2.12 0.10
N GLY A 10 -22.88 -1.18 0.51
CA GLY A 10 -22.45 0.05 1.15
C GLY A 10 -23.40 0.45 2.26
N ASP A 11 -22.87 0.96 3.37
CA ASP A 11 -23.68 1.57 4.41
C ASP A 11 -24.32 2.87 3.86
N PRO A 12 -25.60 3.13 4.16
CA PRO A 12 -26.33 4.31 3.66
C PRO A 12 -25.64 5.65 3.95
N ILE A 13 -24.78 5.69 4.96
CA ILE A 13 -24.14 6.91 5.48
C ILE A 13 -22.91 7.30 4.64
N VAL A 14 -22.16 6.35 4.08
CA VAL A 14 -20.91 6.64 3.31
C VAL A 14 -21.21 7.07 1.88
N LEU A 15 -22.34 6.64 1.31
CA LEU A 15 -22.73 6.90 -0.08
C LEU A 15 -23.82 7.98 -0.20
N ALA A 16 -24.08 8.75 0.87
CA ALA A 16 -25.15 9.74 0.91
C ALA A 16 -25.05 10.74 -0.27
N GLY A 17 -26.10 10.78 -1.10
CA GLY A 17 -26.18 11.67 -2.26
C GLY A 17 -25.50 11.15 -3.53
N MET A 18 -24.90 9.95 -3.54
CA MET A 18 -24.28 9.36 -4.72
C MET A 18 -25.25 8.43 -5.45
N ASN A 19 -25.37 8.56 -6.77
CA ASN A 19 -26.15 7.66 -7.61
C ASN A 19 -25.43 6.30 -7.72
N LEU A 20 -25.85 5.34 -6.89
CA LEU A 20 -25.22 4.02 -6.79
C LEU A 20 -25.26 3.21 -8.11
N PRO A 21 -26.37 3.17 -8.87
CA PRO A 21 -26.37 2.61 -10.22
C PRO A 21 -25.29 3.21 -11.13
N THR A 22 -25.15 4.55 -11.14
CA THR A 22 -24.10 5.22 -11.91
C THR A 22 -22.71 4.82 -11.42
N LEU A 23 -22.48 4.79 -10.11
CA LEU A 23 -21.19 4.37 -9.54
C LEU A 23 -20.78 2.96 -9.99
N VAL A 24 -21.72 2.00 -9.99
CA VAL A 24 -21.43 0.62 -10.43
C VAL A 24 -21.21 0.52 -11.93
N GLU A 25 -21.92 1.31 -12.74
CA GLU A 25 -21.61 1.42 -14.16
C GLU A 25 -20.21 2.02 -14.40
N LEU A 26 -19.82 3.04 -13.63
CA LEU A 26 -18.48 3.60 -13.70
C LEU A 26 -17.41 2.58 -13.29
N LEU A 27 -17.67 1.76 -12.27
CA LEU A 27 -16.79 0.66 -11.90
C LEU A 27 -16.68 -0.39 -13.02
N ALA A 28 -17.79 -0.74 -13.67
CA ALA A 28 -17.78 -1.66 -14.82
C ALA A 28 -16.92 -1.13 -15.96
N ARG A 29 -17.03 0.17 -16.28
CA ARG A 29 -16.19 0.85 -17.26
C ARG A 29 -14.72 0.84 -16.86
N ALA A 30 -14.42 1.08 -15.58
CA ALA A 30 -13.06 0.97 -15.06
C ALA A 30 -12.48 -0.43 -15.29
N ILE A 31 -13.22 -1.50 -14.98
CA ILE A 31 -12.78 -2.88 -15.21
C ILE A 31 -12.47 -3.12 -16.69
N VAL A 32 -13.35 -2.65 -17.58
CA VAL A 32 -13.21 -2.86 -19.03
C VAL A 32 -12.07 -2.06 -19.63
N GLU A 33 -11.97 -0.77 -19.32
CA GLU A 33 -11.01 0.15 -19.93
C GLU A 33 -9.62 0.02 -19.32
N HIS A 34 -9.53 -0.20 -18.00
CA HIS A 34 -8.25 -0.28 -17.29
C HIS A 34 -7.66 -1.70 -17.28
N LEU A 35 -8.49 -2.73 -17.09
CA LEU A 35 -8.01 -4.11 -17.00
C LEU A 35 -8.20 -4.89 -18.30
N GLY A 36 -8.98 -4.36 -19.24
CA GLY A 36 -9.33 -5.07 -20.47
C GLY A 36 -10.35 -6.19 -20.27
N ASP A 37 -10.85 -6.44 -19.08
CA ASP A 37 -11.80 -7.52 -18.82
C ASP A 37 -13.21 -7.17 -19.34
N TYR A 38 -14.17 -8.08 -19.16
CA TYR A 38 -15.58 -7.82 -19.41
C TYR A 38 -16.33 -7.59 -18.10
N ALA A 39 -17.37 -6.77 -18.12
CA ALA A 39 -18.22 -6.55 -16.96
C ALA A 39 -19.71 -6.65 -17.31
N VAL A 40 -20.50 -7.25 -16.42
CA VAL A 40 -21.95 -7.31 -16.49
C VAL A 40 -22.50 -6.64 -15.24
N VAL A 41 -23.26 -5.57 -15.42
CA VAL A 41 -23.97 -4.91 -14.32
C VAL A 41 -25.40 -5.42 -14.28
N VAL A 42 -25.83 -5.91 -13.12
CA VAL A 42 -27.19 -6.40 -12.89
C VAL A 42 -27.90 -5.47 -11.90
N ASP A 43 -28.95 -4.81 -12.38
CA ASP A 43 -29.82 -3.96 -11.57
C ASP A 43 -30.84 -4.83 -10.78
N PRO A 44 -31.17 -4.49 -9.52
CA PRO A 44 -32.31 -5.10 -8.80
C PRO A 44 -33.65 -5.10 -9.57
N LEU A 45 -33.84 -4.22 -10.57
CA LEU A 45 -35.01 -4.19 -11.45
C LEU A 45 -34.95 -5.19 -12.63
N GLY A 46 -33.88 -5.97 -12.76
CA GLY A 46 -33.76 -7.05 -13.76
C GLY A 46 -33.14 -6.66 -15.10
N THR A 47 -32.84 -5.38 -15.33
CA THR A 47 -32.04 -4.95 -16.48
C THR A 47 -30.57 -5.30 -16.28
N SER A 48 -29.97 -6.00 -17.25
CA SER A 48 -28.53 -6.23 -17.30
C SER A 48 -27.89 -5.41 -18.41
N ARG A 49 -26.71 -4.87 -18.13
CA ARG A 49 -25.89 -4.14 -19.10
C ARG A 49 -24.54 -4.85 -19.24
N PHE A 50 -24.14 -5.13 -20.47
CA PHE A 50 -22.83 -5.72 -20.76
C PHE A 50 -21.86 -4.66 -21.27
N PHE A 51 -20.69 -4.65 -20.66
CA PHE A 51 -19.60 -3.75 -20.94
C PHE A 51 -18.44 -4.53 -21.56
N SER A 52 -17.99 -4.06 -22.72
CA SER A 52 -16.85 -4.60 -23.46
C SER A 52 -15.93 -3.46 -23.92
N PRO A 53 -14.65 -3.73 -24.23
CA PRO A 53 -13.69 -2.68 -24.59
C PRO A 53 -14.13 -1.77 -25.74
N ASN A 54 -14.96 -2.28 -26.66
CA ASN A 54 -15.37 -1.57 -27.87
C ASN A 54 -16.87 -1.21 -27.90
N SER A 55 -17.66 -1.64 -26.92
CA SER A 55 -19.12 -1.43 -26.96
C SER A 55 -19.81 -1.62 -25.63
N ILE A 56 -20.97 -0.96 -25.49
CA ILE A 56 -21.95 -1.20 -24.43
C ILE A 56 -23.18 -1.77 -25.10
N GLN A 57 -23.58 -2.96 -24.68
CA GLN A 57 -24.81 -3.60 -25.13
C GLN A 57 -25.83 -3.56 -24.00
N ASN A 58 -26.98 -2.94 -24.31
CA ASN A 58 -28.12 -2.88 -23.40
C ASN A 58 -29.06 -4.04 -23.73
N PHE A 59 -29.40 -4.85 -22.73
CA PHE A 59 -30.42 -5.87 -22.88
C PHE A 59 -31.77 -5.34 -22.40
N PRO A 60 -32.88 -5.64 -23.11
CA PRO A 60 -34.19 -5.12 -22.77
C PRO A 60 -34.63 -5.56 -21.35
N PRO A 61 -35.44 -4.75 -20.65
CA PRO A 61 -36.09 -5.19 -19.41
C PRO A 61 -37.02 -6.36 -19.73
N THR A 62 -36.54 -7.58 -19.48
CA THR A 62 -37.26 -8.80 -19.82
C THR A 62 -38.05 -9.28 -18.59
N PRO A 63 -39.25 -9.84 -18.78
CA PRO A 63 -40.11 -10.26 -17.67
C PRO A 63 -39.54 -11.45 -16.87
N THR A 64 -38.51 -12.13 -17.40
CA THR A 64 -37.81 -13.25 -16.75
C THR A 64 -36.30 -13.12 -16.94
N MET A 65 -35.54 -13.27 -15.84
CA MET A 65 -34.07 -13.16 -15.81
C MET A 65 -33.37 -14.13 -16.78
N ASN A 66 -33.94 -15.33 -16.99
CA ASN A 66 -33.36 -16.38 -17.83
C ASN A 66 -33.18 -15.98 -19.31
N ALA A 67 -33.96 -15.03 -19.81
CA ALA A 67 -33.85 -14.57 -21.21
C ALA A 67 -32.60 -13.70 -21.41
N VAL A 68 -32.25 -12.88 -20.42
CA VAL A 68 -31.02 -12.07 -20.42
C VAL A 68 -29.79 -12.96 -20.36
N ASP A 69 -29.83 -14.02 -19.56
CA ASP A 69 -28.71 -14.98 -19.42
C ASP A 69 -28.38 -15.67 -20.74
N ALA A 70 -29.38 -15.99 -21.57
CA ALA A 70 -29.17 -16.61 -22.88
C ALA A 70 -28.53 -15.64 -23.90
N GLU A 71 -28.98 -14.38 -23.94
CA GLU A 71 -28.44 -13.36 -24.84
C GLU A 71 -27.01 -12.93 -24.43
N VAL A 72 -26.78 -12.72 -23.12
CA VAL A 72 -25.44 -12.45 -22.58
C VAL A 72 -24.50 -13.63 -22.82
N SER A 73 -24.96 -14.87 -22.60
CA SER A 73 -24.15 -16.08 -22.88
C SER A 73 -23.80 -16.20 -24.36
N ALA A 74 -24.75 -15.91 -25.27
CA ALA A 74 -24.49 -15.92 -26.70
C ALA A 74 -23.47 -14.85 -27.11
N ALA A 75 -23.56 -13.64 -26.54
CA ALA A 75 -22.58 -12.59 -26.76
C ALA A 75 -21.19 -13.00 -26.25
N LEU A 76 -21.10 -13.56 -25.04
CA LEU A 76 -19.86 -14.06 -24.45
C LEU A 76 -19.19 -15.14 -25.30
N MET A 77 -19.95 -16.06 -25.90
CA MET A 77 -19.39 -17.13 -26.75
C MET A 77 -18.66 -16.64 -28.01
N THR A 78 -18.90 -15.39 -28.43
CA THR A 78 -18.25 -14.78 -29.62
C THR A 78 -17.01 -13.96 -29.29
N LEU A 79 -16.73 -13.75 -28.01
CA LEU A 79 -15.67 -12.85 -27.55
C LEU A 79 -14.35 -13.58 -27.28
N PRO A 80 -13.20 -12.90 -27.44
CA PRO A 80 -11.91 -13.48 -27.09
C PRO A 80 -11.85 -13.85 -25.59
N PRO A 81 -11.02 -14.84 -25.22
CA PRO A 81 -10.97 -15.34 -23.85
C PRO A 81 -10.43 -14.27 -22.89
N ARG A 82 -11.33 -13.69 -22.08
CA ARG A 82 -11.02 -12.80 -20.95
C ARG A 82 -11.87 -13.15 -19.72
N THR A 83 -11.61 -12.47 -18.59
CA THR A 83 -12.40 -12.64 -17.37
C THR A 83 -13.69 -11.82 -17.49
N VAL A 84 -14.81 -12.39 -17.05
CA VAL A 84 -16.10 -11.70 -16.98
C VAL A 84 -16.46 -11.46 -15.52
N HIS A 85 -16.69 -10.19 -15.17
CA HIS A 85 -17.03 -9.76 -13.81
C HIS A 85 -18.50 -9.41 -13.70
N PHE A 86 -19.24 -10.09 -12.83
CA PHE A 86 -20.63 -9.75 -12.53
C PHE A 86 -20.71 -8.82 -11.33
N LEU A 87 -21.15 -7.59 -11.57
CA LEU A 87 -21.42 -6.57 -10.55
C LEU A 87 -22.91 -6.59 -10.21
N VAL A 88 -23.24 -7.03 -8.99
CA VAL A 88 -24.64 -7.12 -8.54
C VAL A 88 -24.92 -6.03 -7.51
N LEU A 89 -25.88 -5.17 -7.83
CA LEU A 89 -26.39 -4.13 -6.94
C LEU A 89 -27.40 -4.71 -5.95
N ARG A 90 -27.08 -4.68 -4.64
CA ARG A 90 -27.98 -5.20 -3.60
C ARG A 90 -28.74 -4.06 -2.91
N ASN A 91 -29.91 -3.73 -3.44
CA ASN A 91 -30.96 -3.03 -2.69
C ASN A 91 -32.22 -3.91 -2.71
N GLY A 92 -32.62 -4.46 -1.56
CA GLY A 92 -33.90 -5.19 -1.43
C GLY A 92 -34.01 -6.56 -2.13
N VAL A 93 -32.91 -7.18 -2.58
CA VAL A 93 -32.91 -8.53 -3.20
C VAL A 93 -32.73 -9.61 -2.13
N SER A 94 -33.65 -10.60 -2.10
CA SER A 94 -33.62 -11.72 -1.14
C SER A 94 -32.52 -12.75 -1.46
N ASP A 95 -32.04 -13.46 -0.44
CA ASP A 95 -31.01 -14.50 -0.60
C ASP A 95 -31.44 -15.64 -1.54
N ALA A 96 -32.75 -15.89 -1.66
CA ALA A 96 -33.32 -16.85 -2.60
C ALA A 96 -33.19 -16.40 -4.07
N GLN A 97 -33.44 -15.13 -4.36
CA GLN A 97 -33.22 -14.54 -5.69
C GLN A 97 -31.73 -14.55 -6.06
N LEU A 98 -30.87 -14.33 -5.07
CA LEU A 98 -29.42 -14.41 -5.22
C LEU A 98 -28.94 -15.84 -5.56
N ALA A 99 -29.55 -16.86 -4.93
CA ALA A 99 -29.25 -18.27 -5.16
C ALA A 99 -29.75 -18.76 -6.52
N ALA A 100 -30.94 -18.33 -6.96
CA ALA A 100 -31.47 -18.63 -8.28
C ALA A 100 -30.57 -18.09 -9.41
N PHE A 101 -30.07 -16.85 -9.25
CA PHE A 101 -29.10 -16.23 -10.18
C PHE A 101 -27.76 -16.99 -10.24
N LEU A 102 -27.24 -17.47 -9.10
CA LEU A 102 -25.99 -18.25 -9.05
C LEU A 102 -26.10 -19.63 -9.70
N GLY A 103 -27.31 -20.22 -9.72
CA GLY A 103 -27.56 -21.57 -10.22
C GLY A 103 -27.60 -21.71 -11.74
N VAL A 104 -27.62 -20.60 -12.50
CA VAL A 104 -27.72 -20.63 -13.98
C VAL A 104 -26.34 -20.49 -14.65
N ALA A 105 -25.35 -19.90 -13.98
CA ALA A 105 -23.96 -19.86 -14.45
C ALA A 105 -23.11 -21.05 -13.96
N SER A 106 -23.65 -21.91 -13.08
CA SER A 106 -22.95 -23.06 -12.51
C SER A 106 -23.30 -24.38 -13.21
N ALA A 107 -23.00 -24.49 -14.50
CA ALA A 107 -22.84 -25.79 -15.13
C ALA A 107 -21.35 -25.94 -15.46
N TYR A 108 -20.66 -26.83 -14.73
CA TYR A 108 -19.21 -27.09 -14.73
C TYR A 108 -18.33 -26.10 -13.99
N PHE A 109 -18.16 -26.31 -12.67
CA PHE A 109 -16.84 -26.31 -12.02
C PHE A 109 -16.91 -27.21 -10.78
N ASP A 110 -16.56 -28.48 -10.97
CA ASP A 110 -16.14 -29.34 -9.86
C ASP A 110 -14.66 -29.01 -9.57
N VAL A 111 -14.43 -28.07 -8.66
CA VAL A 111 -13.16 -27.94 -7.95
C VAL A 111 -13.47 -27.54 -6.53
N ALA A 112 -13.15 -28.41 -5.58
CA ALA A 112 -13.25 -28.19 -4.16
C ALA A 112 -12.54 -26.88 -3.72
N THR A 113 -13.28 -25.78 -3.61
CA THR A 113 -12.89 -24.60 -2.83
C THR A 113 -14.16 -23.88 -2.36
N PRO A 114 -14.37 -23.62 -1.06
CA PRO A 114 -15.63 -23.03 -0.58
C PRO A 114 -15.76 -21.59 -1.05
N ILE A 115 -16.90 -21.28 -1.68
CA ILE A 115 -17.36 -19.93 -2.03
C ILE A 115 -17.52 -19.14 -0.73
N ARG A 116 -16.54 -18.27 -0.40
CA ARG A 116 -16.63 -17.34 0.74
C ARG A 116 -17.27 -16.03 0.30
N ALA A 117 -18.49 -15.78 0.79
CA ALA A 117 -19.14 -14.49 0.72
C ALA A 117 -18.47 -13.52 1.71
N TYR A 118 -18.03 -12.35 1.24
CA TYR A 118 -17.57 -11.27 2.11
C TYR A 118 -18.78 -10.41 2.49
N ALA A 119 -19.22 -10.55 3.74
CA ALA A 119 -20.13 -9.64 4.40
C ALA A 119 -19.31 -8.81 5.39
N HIS A 120 -19.46 -7.49 5.35
CA HIS A 120 -18.96 -6.63 6.41
C HIS A 120 -19.83 -6.86 7.66
N ARG A 121 -19.26 -7.49 8.68
CA ARG A 121 -19.80 -7.49 10.04
C ARG A 121 -18.88 -6.63 10.90
N PHE A 122 -19.39 -5.51 11.37
CA PHE A 122 -18.88 -4.90 12.58
C PHE A 122 -19.29 -5.80 13.74
N ASP A 123 -18.36 -6.55 14.31
CA ASP A 123 -18.60 -7.10 15.64
C ASP A 123 -18.45 -5.96 16.66
N PRO A 124 -19.47 -5.71 17.50
CA PRO A 124 -19.32 -4.81 18.63
C PRO A 124 -18.32 -5.40 19.62
N LEU A 125 -17.59 -4.52 20.29
CA LEU A 125 -16.71 -4.85 21.41
C LEU A 125 -17.40 -5.79 22.42
N PRO A 126 -16.66 -6.71 23.07
CA PRO A 126 -17.20 -7.53 24.15
C PRO A 126 -17.80 -6.66 25.28
N PRO A 127 -18.86 -7.10 25.99
CA PRO A 127 -19.61 -6.25 26.94
C PRO A 127 -18.89 -5.85 28.24
N ASP A 128 -17.62 -6.18 28.47
CA ASP A 128 -17.11 -6.25 29.85
C ASP A 128 -16.22 -5.08 30.30
N VAL A 129 -16.34 -3.90 29.69
CA VAL A 129 -15.73 -2.67 30.23
C VAL A 129 -16.71 -1.49 30.19
N THR A 130 -17.91 -1.70 30.74
CA THR A 130 -18.79 -0.60 31.18
C THR A 130 -19.12 -0.74 32.66
N ALA A 131 -18.08 -0.87 33.47
CA ALA A 131 -18.18 -0.64 34.91
C ALA A 131 -17.11 0.37 35.31
N TRP A 132 -17.40 1.66 35.10
CA TRP A 132 -17.25 2.69 36.12
C TRP A 132 -17.62 4.08 35.56
N LEU A 133 -18.39 4.82 36.36
CA LEU A 133 -18.68 6.26 36.29
C LEU A 133 -19.85 6.72 35.39
N ASN A 134 -21.05 6.64 35.97
CA ASN A 134 -22.01 7.74 35.89
C ASN A 134 -22.63 7.99 37.27
N PRO A 135 -22.37 9.13 37.94
CA PRO A 135 -23.14 9.51 39.13
C PRO A 135 -24.18 10.60 38.90
N PHE A 136 -24.36 11.20 37.71
CA PHE A 136 -25.32 12.31 37.57
C PHE A 136 -26.04 12.30 36.22
N GLY A 137 -27.29 11.82 36.24
CA GLY A 137 -28.18 11.83 35.09
C GLY A 137 -28.71 13.21 34.70
N ARG A 138 -28.90 13.41 33.39
CA ARG A 138 -30.06 14.05 32.74
C ARG A 138 -29.93 13.86 31.22
N GLY A 139 -30.99 13.37 30.58
CA GLY A 139 -31.01 12.99 29.17
C GLY A 139 -31.24 14.17 28.22
N MET A 140 -30.77 13.99 26.98
CA MET A 140 -31.28 14.58 25.74
C MET A 140 -30.67 13.81 24.53
N PRO A 141 -31.33 13.81 23.35
CA PRO A 141 -31.06 12.86 22.27
C PRO A 141 -29.74 13.16 21.55
N ALA A 142 -28.89 12.14 21.41
CA ALA A 142 -27.64 12.27 20.66
C ALA A 142 -27.91 12.20 19.15
N ILE A 143 -27.75 13.35 18.50
CA ILE A 143 -27.44 13.45 17.07
C ILE A 143 -26.02 12.87 16.90
N MET A 144 -25.89 11.79 16.14
CA MET A 144 -24.61 11.17 15.84
C MET A 144 -23.93 11.98 14.72
N LEU A 145 -23.11 12.96 15.13
CA LEU A 145 -22.10 13.57 14.25
C LEU A 145 -20.83 12.71 14.28
N PRO A 146 -20.10 12.62 13.15
CA PRO A 146 -18.83 11.91 13.09
C PRO A 146 -17.84 12.53 14.08
N ALA A 147 -17.14 11.71 14.83
CA ALA A 147 -16.07 12.16 15.71
C ALA A 147 -14.91 12.71 14.85
N SER A 148 -14.92 14.01 14.58
CA SER A 148 -13.68 14.76 14.37
C SER A 148 -13.24 15.35 15.72
N THR A 149 -11.95 15.21 16.01
CA THR A 149 -11.15 16.19 16.75
C THR A 149 -11.66 16.61 18.12
N THR A 150 -11.19 15.93 19.18
CA THR A 150 -10.58 16.56 20.37
C THR A 150 -10.19 15.47 21.40
N GLY A 151 -8.89 15.20 21.51
CA GLY A 151 -8.34 14.30 22.53
C GLY A 151 -7.01 13.64 22.10
N ASN A 152 -5.92 14.41 22.16
CA ASN A 152 -4.55 14.08 21.73
C ASN A 152 -4.34 13.87 20.22
N ALA A 153 -4.23 14.98 19.49
CA ALA A 153 -3.48 15.00 18.24
C ALA A 153 -2.00 14.70 18.56
N GLY A 154 -1.51 13.50 18.24
CA GLY A 154 -0.07 13.24 18.32
C GLY A 154 0.43 11.81 18.49
N ALA A 155 -0.40 10.78 18.28
CA ALA A 155 0.09 9.40 18.32
C ALA A 155 -0.51 8.57 17.18
N ALA A 156 0.35 8.13 16.27
CA ALA A 156 0.06 7.08 15.29
C ALA A 156 -0.50 5.81 15.95
N THR A 157 -1.52 5.20 15.33
CA THR A 157 -2.05 3.89 15.72
C THR A 157 -1.14 2.80 15.13
N PHE A 158 -0.60 1.93 15.99
CA PHE A 158 0.32 0.85 15.61
C PHE A 158 -0.35 -0.51 15.68
N TYR A 159 -0.21 -1.29 14.62
CA TYR A 159 -0.67 -2.67 14.56
C TYR A 159 0.52 -3.60 14.79
N THR A 160 0.42 -4.50 15.78
CA THR A 160 1.47 -5.50 16.01
C THR A 160 1.36 -6.59 14.94
N ILE A 161 2.47 -6.91 14.31
CA ILE A 161 2.57 -7.91 13.25
C ILE A 161 3.13 -9.19 13.86
N ASP A 162 2.40 -10.29 13.72
CA ASP A 162 2.95 -11.61 13.98
C ASP A 162 3.60 -12.13 12.70
N MET A 163 4.93 -12.15 12.69
CA MET A 163 5.74 -12.65 11.56
C MET A 163 5.88 -14.18 11.59
N GLY A 164 5.11 -14.88 12.43
CA GLY A 164 5.08 -16.34 12.44
C GLY A 164 4.78 -16.88 11.04
N TRP A 165 5.77 -17.51 10.42
CA TRP A 165 5.73 -18.15 9.09
C TRP A 165 4.63 -19.23 8.93
N ASN A 166 3.92 -19.55 10.01
CA ASN A 166 2.82 -20.51 10.09
C ASN A 166 1.53 -19.86 10.65
N ALA A 167 1.22 -18.62 10.27
CA ALA A 167 -0.10 -18.05 10.55
C ALA A 167 -1.13 -18.60 9.53
N PRO A 168 -2.21 -19.28 9.96
CA PRO A 168 -3.28 -19.65 9.06
C PRO A 168 -3.94 -18.39 8.45
N SER A 169 -4.38 -18.53 7.20
CA SER A 169 -4.90 -17.50 6.27
C SER A 169 -5.96 -16.53 6.86
N PRO A 170 -6.17 -15.35 6.23
CA PRO A 170 -6.55 -14.13 6.93
C PRO A 170 -8.05 -14.05 7.25
N PRO A 171 -8.44 -13.54 8.43
CA PRO A 171 -9.76 -12.97 8.62
C PRO A 171 -9.67 -11.49 8.19
N GLU A 172 -10.42 -11.12 7.15
CA GLU A 172 -10.60 -9.75 6.61
C GLU A 172 -9.50 -9.22 5.67
N ARG A 173 -9.91 -8.95 4.42
CA ARG A 173 -9.11 -8.24 3.43
C ARG A 173 -9.20 -6.75 3.72
N ASP A 174 -8.06 -6.05 3.82
CA ASP A 174 -8.05 -4.62 4.11
C ASP A 174 -8.83 -3.80 3.06
N SER A 175 -9.58 -2.82 3.58
CA SER A 175 -10.39 -1.85 2.85
C SER A 175 -9.61 -1.07 1.79
N CYS A 176 -10.23 -0.84 0.62
CA CYS A 176 -9.75 0.13 -0.35
C CYS A 176 -10.32 1.52 -0.03
N ARG A 177 -9.45 2.53 0.07
CA ARG A 177 -9.88 3.92 0.29
C ARG A 177 -10.39 4.51 -1.04
N MET A 178 -11.43 5.35 -0.95
CA MET A 178 -12.03 6.02 -2.10
C MET A 178 -12.14 7.52 -1.85
N ARG A 179 -11.77 8.34 -2.83
CA ARG A 179 -12.05 9.79 -2.89
C ARG A 179 -12.93 10.09 -4.09
N LEU A 180 -14.23 9.92 -3.88
CA LEU A 180 -15.23 10.22 -4.88
C LEU A 180 -16.07 11.41 -4.41
N SER A 181 -16.31 12.37 -5.29
CA SER A 181 -17.29 13.42 -5.05
C SER A 181 -18.67 12.97 -5.54
N PRO A 182 -19.74 13.05 -4.72
CA PRO A 182 -21.10 12.78 -5.17
C PRO A 182 -21.51 13.63 -6.38
N SER A 183 -21.08 14.90 -6.45
CA SER A 183 -21.42 15.78 -7.58
C SER A 183 -20.80 15.30 -8.89
N GLN A 184 -19.56 14.78 -8.86
CA GLN A 184 -18.88 14.25 -10.04
C GLN A 184 -19.52 12.94 -10.51
N VAL A 185 -19.83 12.04 -9.58
CA VAL A 185 -20.49 10.78 -9.90
C VAL A 185 -21.90 11.02 -10.46
N ASN A 186 -22.65 11.95 -9.87
CA ASN A 186 -23.99 12.27 -10.35
C ASN A 186 -23.99 13.00 -11.70
N ALA A 187 -23.02 13.89 -11.95
CA ALA A 187 -22.87 14.55 -13.25
C ALA A 187 -22.58 13.53 -14.37
N ALA A 188 -21.81 12.48 -14.09
CA ALA A 188 -21.56 11.40 -15.04
C ALA A 188 -22.82 10.60 -15.41
N ALA A 189 -23.91 10.70 -14.63
CA ALA A 189 -25.19 10.10 -14.99
C ALA A 189 -25.88 10.80 -16.17
N ALA A 190 -25.58 12.09 -16.40
CA ALA A 190 -26.18 12.88 -17.47
C ALA A 190 -25.50 12.62 -18.83
N GLU A 191 -24.18 12.41 -18.84
CA GLU A 191 -23.41 11.96 -20.00
C GLU A 191 -22.36 10.92 -19.58
N PRO A 192 -22.64 9.62 -19.74
CA PRO A 192 -21.82 8.53 -19.20
C PRO A 192 -20.61 8.23 -20.09
N ILE A 193 -19.91 9.26 -20.54
CA ILE A 193 -18.69 9.10 -21.32
C ILE A 193 -17.52 9.00 -20.33
N TRP A 194 -16.86 7.85 -20.26
CA TRP A 194 -15.72 7.64 -19.34
C TRP A 194 -14.63 8.71 -19.49
N SER A 195 -14.42 9.19 -20.72
CA SER A 195 -13.44 10.23 -21.03
C SER A 195 -13.78 11.60 -20.44
N SER A 196 -15.06 11.89 -20.14
CA SER A 196 -15.50 13.18 -19.57
C SER A 196 -15.35 13.25 -18.04
N ILE A 197 -15.09 12.12 -17.39
CA ILE A 197 -14.90 12.04 -15.94
C ILE A 197 -13.52 12.59 -15.57
N ALA A 198 -13.47 13.34 -14.46
CA ALA A 198 -12.22 13.88 -13.94
C ALA A 198 -11.18 12.77 -13.70
N THR A 199 -9.93 13.03 -14.06
CA THR A 199 -8.82 12.07 -13.95
C THR A 199 -8.65 11.52 -12.53
N THR A 200 -8.88 12.34 -11.51
CA THR A 200 -8.80 11.91 -10.10
C THR A 200 -9.88 10.89 -9.77
N THR A 201 -11.13 11.14 -10.15
CA THR A 201 -12.24 10.20 -10.00
C THR A 201 -11.97 8.90 -10.76
N ARG A 202 -11.41 9.00 -11.98
CA ARG A 202 -11.00 7.85 -12.78
C ARG A 202 -9.97 6.99 -12.04
N ALA A 203 -8.90 7.58 -11.54
CA ALA A 203 -7.85 6.89 -10.80
C ALA A 203 -8.40 6.16 -9.55
N THR A 204 -9.33 6.77 -8.81
CA THR A 204 -10.03 6.12 -7.70
C THR A 204 -10.83 4.89 -8.16
N LEU A 205 -11.56 5.01 -9.28
CA LEU A 205 -12.36 3.92 -9.83
C LEU A 205 -11.50 2.77 -10.38
N GLU A 206 -10.38 3.08 -11.03
CA GLU A 206 -9.40 2.08 -11.50
C GLU A 206 -8.80 1.29 -10.34
N ARG A 207 -8.47 1.98 -9.25
CA ARG A 207 -8.03 1.33 -8.01
C ARG A 207 -9.08 0.44 -7.40
N TRP A 208 -10.33 0.89 -7.42
CA TRP A 208 -11.42 0.08 -6.93
C TRP A 208 -11.66 -1.14 -7.82
N ALA A 209 -11.57 -0.98 -9.15
CA ALA A 209 -11.58 -2.08 -10.11
C ALA A 209 -10.51 -3.12 -9.75
N ARG A 210 -9.24 -2.70 -9.59
CA ARG A 210 -8.17 -3.61 -9.15
C ARG A 210 -8.48 -4.31 -7.83
N THR A 211 -9.06 -3.59 -6.88
CA THR A 211 -9.48 -4.16 -5.59
C THR A 211 -10.51 -5.27 -5.78
N VAL A 212 -11.63 -4.99 -6.45
CA VAL A 212 -12.73 -5.94 -6.60
C VAL A 212 -12.37 -7.10 -7.52
N THR A 213 -11.42 -6.89 -8.45
CA THR A 213 -10.94 -7.94 -9.35
C THR A 213 -9.69 -8.67 -8.85
N TRP A 214 -9.20 -8.42 -7.63
CA TRP A 214 -8.02 -9.11 -7.08
C TRP A 214 -6.72 -8.88 -7.88
N ARG A 215 -6.45 -7.61 -8.19
CA ARG A 215 -5.25 -7.17 -8.94
C ARG A 215 -4.54 -5.99 -8.29
N ARG A 216 -4.61 -5.90 -6.96
CA ARG A 216 -3.93 -4.84 -6.20
C ARG A 216 -2.43 -5.08 -6.18
N VAL A 217 -1.70 -4.03 -6.54
CA VAL A 217 -0.23 -4.04 -6.58
C VAL A 217 0.32 -3.40 -5.31
N ALA A 218 1.21 -4.13 -4.65
CA ALA A 218 1.98 -3.61 -3.54
C ALA A 218 3.46 -3.55 -3.86
N ILE A 219 4.13 -2.51 -3.36
CA ILE A 219 5.59 -2.43 -3.38
C ILE A 219 6.08 -2.31 -1.93
N CYS A 220 7.05 -3.16 -1.57
CA CYS A 220 7.78 -3.03 -0.31
C CYS A 220 9.20 -2.52 -0.54
N ILE A 221 9.63 -1.57 0.29
CA ILE A 221 10.91 -0.88 0.17
C ILE A 221 11.68 -1.03 1.49
N SER A 222 12.86 -1.61 1.40
CA SER A 222 13.73 -1.85 2.55
C SER A 222 14.32 -0.56 3.13
N GLY A 223 14.99 -0.68 4.28
CA GLY A 223 15.80 0.39 4.83
C GLY A 223 17.06 0.63 3.98
N GLY A 224 17.48 1.89 3.87
CA GLY A 224 18.73 2.26 3.20
C GLY A 224 19.09 3.75 3.33
N GLY A 225 18.34 4.48 4.14
CA GLY A 225 18.50 5.92 4.31
C GLY A 225 18.38 6.66 2.97
N ALA A 226 19.39 7.44 2.61
CA ALA A 226 19.42 8.23 1.39
C ALA A 226 19.49 7.39 0.09
N SER A 227 19.85 6.09 0.15
CA SER A 227 19.91 5.24 -1.06
C SER A 227 18.55 5.07 -1.75
N VAL A 228 17.45 5.28 -1.03
CA VAL A 228 16.07 5.09 -1.52
C VAL A 228 15.75 5.96 -2.73
N PHE A 229 16.44 7.10 -2.89
CA PHE A 229 16.25 8.00 -4.02
C PHE A 229 16.70 7.40 -5.37
N ARG A 230 17.43 6.27 -5.37
CA ARG A 230 17.74 5.48 -6.57
C ARG A 230 16.52 4.82 -7.20
N LEU A 231 15.42 4.70 -6.46
CA LEU A 231 14.18 4.17 -6.99
C LEU A 231 13.44 5.16 -7.89
N VAL A 232 13.86 6.44 -7.94
CA VAL A 232 13.19 7.47 -8.76
C VAL A 232 13.07 7.05 -10.23
N PRO A 233 14.14 6.61 -10.94
CA PRO A 233 14.02 6.13 -12.31
C PRO A 233 13.11 4.90 -12.47
N LEU A 234 13.13 3.97 -11.50
CA LEU A 234 12.29 2.78 -11.54
C LEU A 234 10.80 3.12 -11.38
N PHE A 235 10.48 4.00 -10.44
CA PHE A 235 9.11 4.48 -10.28
C PHE A 235 8.66 5.35 -11.47
N GLN A 236 9.58 6.06 -12.12
CA GLN A 236 9.27 6.75 -13.38
C GLN A 236 8.91 5.74 -14.48
N ALA A 237 9.72 4.68 -14.63
CA ALA A 237 9.42 3.62 -15.58
C ALA A 237 8.11 2.88 -15.24
N PHE A 238 7.77 2.70 -13.96
CA PHE A 238 6.45 2.19 -13.55
C PHE A 238 5.31 3.10 -13.99
N GLU A 239 5.45 4.42 -13.85
CA GLU A 239 4.46 5.39 -14.32
C GLU A 239 4.34 5.37 -15.86
N ASP A 240 5.46 5.33 -16.57
CA ASP A 240 5.53 5.35 -18.04
C ASP A 240 4.91 4.08 -18.65
N GLU A 241 5.16 2.91 -18.04
CA GLU A 241 4.59 1.62 -18.47
C GLU A 241 3.16 1.38 -17.95
N GLY A 242 2.64 2.29 -17.12
CA GLY A 242 1.30 2.22 -16.56
C GLY A 242 1.11 1.12 -15.52
N LEU A 243 2.14 0.81 -14.72
CA LEU A 243 2.03 -0.06 -13.55
C LEU A 243 1.32 0.70 -12.41
N PRO A 244 0.11 0.30 -12.01
CA PRO A 244 -0.56 0.94 -10.89
C PRO A 244 0.07 0.49 -9.56
N ILE A 245 0.10 1.39 -8.58
CA ILE A 245 0.57 1.09 -7.21
C ILE A 245 -0.57 1.42 -6.24
N ASP A 246 -1.00 0.43 -5.46
CA ASP A 246 -2.14 0.55 -4.54
C ASP A 246 -1.71 0.61 -3.07
N LEU A 247 -0.60 -0.06 -2.75
CA LEU A 247 -0.05 -0.20 -1.41
C LEU A 247 1.47 0.00 -1.44
N LEU A 248 1.97 0.81 -0.52
CA LEU A 248 3.40 0.96 -0.27
C LEU A 248 3.71 0.60 1.17
N ALA A 249 4.70 -0.26 1.37
CA ALA A 249 5.25 -0.53 2.68
C ALA A 249 6.73 -0.18 2.71
N GLY A 250 7.15 0.56 3.72
CA GLY A 250 8.51 1.07 3.78
C GLY A 250 9.11 0.90 5.16
N VAL A 251 10.43 0.71 5.18
CA VAL A 251 11.26 0.71 6.38
C VAL A 251 12.22 1.89 6.32
N SER A 252 12.32 2.68 7.39
CA SER A 252 13.29 3.76 7.53
C SER A 252 13.23 4.74 6.34
N GLY A 253 14.32 4.93 5.57
CA GLY A 253 14.28 5.72 4.33
C GLY A 253 13.22 5.25 3.31
N GLY A 254 12.92 3.95 3.24
CA GLY A 254 11.86 3.40 2.39
C GLY A 254 10.46 3.85 2.81
N ALA A 255 10.24 4.09 4.11
CA ALA A 255 8.98 4.68 4.61
C ALA A 255 8.84 6.14 4.17
N ILE A 256 9.95 6.90 4.17
CA ILE A 256 9.98 8.29 3.71
C ILE A 256 9.65 8.36 2.22
N PHE A 257 10.32 7.52 1.42
CA PHE A 257 10.04 7.42 -0.03
C PHE A 257 8.57 7.06 -0.29
N SER A 258 8.06 6.05 0.43
CA SER A 258 6.67 5.59 0.32
C SER A 258 5.67 6.68 0.68
N SER A 259 5.95 7.46 1.71
CA SER A 259 5.15 8.61 2.14
C SER A 259 5.11 9.70 1.07
N CYS A 260 6.27 10.07 0.51
CA CYS A 260 6.38 11.03 -0.59
C CYS A 260 5.55 10.61 -1.80
N TYR A 261 5.77 9.38 -2.28
CA TYR A 261 5.13 8.89 -3.49
C TYR A 261 3.61 8.78 -3.32
N ALA A 262 3.13 8.27 -2.18
CA ALA A 262 1.71 8.17 -1.92
C ALA A 262 1.01 9.53 -1.76
N PHE A 263 1.71 10.54 -1.24
CA PHE A 263 1.16 11.88 -1.02
C PHE A 263 1.12 12.72 -2.31
N GLY A 264 2.17 12.65 -3.14
CA GLY A 264 2.29 13.53 -4.30
C GLY A 264 3.13 12.98 -5.46
N GLY A 265 3.28 11.65 -5.57
CA GLY A 265 4.00 10.99 -6.65
C GLY A 265 5.51 11.31 -6.69
N LEU A 266 6.14 11.08 -7.84
CA LEU A 266 7.55 11.42 -8.05
C LEU A 266 7.89 12.89 -7.85
N PRO A 267 7.04 13.88 -8.19
CA PRO A 267 7.32 15.28 -7.91
C PRO A 267 7.59 15.53 -6.42
N LYS A 268 6.82 14.89 -5.52
CA LYS A 268 7.03 15.05 -4.06
C LYS A 268 8.29 14.35 -3.57
N VAL A 269 8.67 13.23 -4.18
CA VAL A 269 9.96 12.55 -3.92
C VAL A 269 11.12 13.45 -4.33
N GLN A 270 11.06 14.05 -5.52
CA GLN A 270 12.10 14.94 -6.03
C GLN A 270 12.19 16.25 -5.24
N GLU A 271 11.05 16.79 -4.80
CA GLU A 271 11.03 17.95 -3.89
C GLU A 271 11.82 17.64 -2.61
N LEU A 272 11.61 16.46 -2.01
CA LEU A 272 12.35 16.06 -0.82
C LEU A 272 13.85 15.86 -1.12
N ALA A 273 14.18 15.27 -2.27
CA ALA A 273 15.57 15.10 -2.71
C ALA A 273 16.31 16.44 -2.82
N ASN A 274 15.64 17.47 -3.37
CA ASN A 274 16.18 18.83 -3.47
C ASN A 274 16.37 19.50 -2.11
N ARG A 275 15.61 19.08 -1.09
CA ARG A 275 15.79 19.49 0.31
C ARG A 275 16.79 18.62 1.08
N GLY A 276 17.66 17.91 0.37
CA GLY A 276 18.59 16.93 0.94
C GLY A 276 19.48 17.45 2.08
N ILE A 277 19.91 18.72 2.02
CA ILE A 277 20.72 19.35 3.08
C ILE A 277 19.92 19.47 4.38
N SER A 278 18.70 20.03 4.33
CA SER A 278 17.86 20.19 5.51
C SER A 278 17.35 18.86 6.04
N LEU A 279 17.06 17.90 5.15
CA LEU A 279 16.73 16.53 5.56
C LEU A 279 17.92 15.85 6.26
N THR A 280 19.14 16.01 5.75
CA THR A 280 20.36 15.52 6.42
C THR A 280 20.47 16.12 7.82
N ALA A 281 20.28 17.43 7.96
CA ALA A 281 20.34 18.10 9.26
C ALA A 281 19.27 17.55 10.23
N ALA A 282 18.04 17.33 9.77
CA ALA A 282 16.97 16.75 10.59
C ALA A 282 17.28 15.30 11.02
N VAL A 283 17.80 14.48 10.11
CA VAL A 283 18.22 13.09 10.40
C VAL A 283 19.39 13.08 11.38
N MET A 284 20.42 13.89 11.16
CA MET A 284 21.55 13.97 12.10
C MET A 284 21.14 14.53 13.47
N GLY A 285 20.19 15.46 13.52
CA GLY A 285 19.54 15.91 14.76
C GLY A 285 18.82 14.77 15.49
N GLY A 286 18.42 13.72 14.78
CA GLY A 286 17.85 12.48 15.32
C GLY A 286 18.74 11.75 16.34
N LEU A 287 20.06 11.97 16.28
CA LEU A 287 21.01 11.49 17.30
C LEU A 287 20.78 12.12 18.68
N LEU A 288 20.20 13.33 18.71
CA LEU A 288 19.80 14.01 19.95
C LEU A 288 18.33 13.71 20.27
N SER A 289 17.44 13.87 19.27
CA SER A 289 16.05 13.45 19.39
C SER A 289 15.43 13.15 18.04
N THR A 290 14.77 12.00 17.92
CA THR A 290 14.02 11.61 16.72
C THR A 290 12.82 12.51 16.44
N ARG A 291 12.48 13.42 17.37
CA ARG A 291 11.50 14.49 17.15
C ARG A 291 11.88 15.43 16.01
N PHE A 292 13.17 15.68 15.76
CA PHE A 292 13.59 16.53 14.64
C PHE A 292 13.14 15.96 13.29
N VAL A 293 13.27 14.64 13.10
CA VAL A 293 12.76 13.94 11.92
C VAL A 293 11.24 14.07 11.82
N LYS A 294 10.50 13.82 12.92
CA LYS A 294 9.04 13.98 12.95
C LYS A 294 8.61 15.37 12.49
N TYR A 295 9.14 16.42 13.12
CA TYR A 295 8.70 17.79 12.84
C TYR A 295 9.06 18.22 11.43
N TYR A 296 10.24 17.86 10.94
CA TYR A 296 10.65 18.14 9.57
C TYR A 296 9.72 17.45 8.55
N ILE A 297 9.41 16.17 8.76
CA ILE A 297 8.54 15.41 7.87
C ILE A 297 7.09 15.91 7.96
N ASP A 298 6.59 16.22 9.15
CA ASP A 298 5.25 16.78 9.32
C ASP A 298 5.11 18.12 8.60
N ASP A 299 6.06 19.04 8.75
CA ASP A 299 6.06 20.32 8.02
C ASP A 299 6.11 20.09 6.51
N PHE A 300 6.94 19.16 6.04
CA PHE A 300 7.05 18.83 4.61
C PHE A 300 5.76 18.28 4.00
N PHE A 301 4.90 17.65 4.81
CA PHE A 301 3.62 17.07 4.40
C PHE A 301 2.40 17.86 4.90
N ASP A 302 2.57 19.12 5.32
CA ASP A 302 1.49 19.97 5.85
C ASP A 302 0.69 19.28 6.98
N HIS A 303 1.39 18.53 7.84
CA HIS A 303 0.83 17.71 8.92
C HIS A 303 -0.18 16.65 8.47
N CYS A 304 -0.11 16.21 7.21
CA CYS A 304 -1.03 15.23 6.66
C CYS A 304 -0.91 13.87 7.37
N GLY A 305 -2.08 13.26 7.62
CA GLY A 305 -2.19 11.91 8.17
C GLY A 305 -1.86 10.85 7.13
N VAL A 306 -1.26 9.74 7.56
CA VAL A 306 -1.03 8.54 6.72
C VAL A 306 -2.35 7.95 6.19
N CYS A 307 -3.44 8.17 6.93
CA CYS A 307 -4.79 7.77 6.54
C CYS A 307 -5.40 8.66 5.42
N ASN A 308 -4.81 9.83 5.18
CA ASN A 308 -5.26 10.82 4.20
C ASN A 308 -4.56 10.65 2.84
N THR A 309 -4.15 9.45 2.47
CA THR A 309 -3.79 9.12 1.09
C THR A 309 -4.67 7.97 0.63
N GLU A 310 -5.10 8.00 -0.63
CA GLU A 310 -5.81 6.83 -1.19
C GLU A 310 -4.88 5.63 -1.22
N MET A 311 -3.60 5.86 -1.55
CA MET A 311 -2.55 4.85 -1.49
C MET A 311 -2.28 4.54 -0.04
N ARG A 312 -2.44 3.26 0.30
CA ARG A 312 -2.13 2.85 1.66
C ARG A 312 -0.62 2.86 1.82
N VAL A 313 -0.17 3.54 2.86
CA VAL A 313 1.22 3.57 3.28
C VAL A 313 1.33 2.83 4.61
N VAL A 314 2.32 1.95 4.69
CA VAL A 314 2.62 1.17 5.89
C VAL A 314 4.06 1.43 6.27
N ALA A 315 4.28 2.22 7.32
CA ALA A 315 5.62 2.43 7.86
C ALA A 315 5.93 1.36 8.91
N LEU A 316 6.96 0.57 8.66
CA LEU A 316 7.27 -0.63 9.45
C LEU A 316 8.31 -0.30 10.52
N SER A 317 8.09 -0.84 11.72
CA SER A 317 8.93 -0.64 12.89
C SER A 317 9.10 -1.95 13.65
N THR A 318 10.07 -1.99 14.55
CA THR A 318 10.28 -3.09 15.50
C THR A 318 9.75 -2.65 16.87
N ARG A 319 8.62 -3.22 17.30
CA ARG A 319 8.05 -2.99 18.62
C ARG A 319 8.78 -3.83 19.65
N ILE A 320 9.38 -3.16 20.62
CA ILE A 320 10.05 -3.76 21.78
C ILE A 320 9.22 -3.38 23.02
N ALA A 321 8.46 -4.35 23.52
CA ALA A 321 7.60 -4.17 24.69
C ALA A 321 8.21 -4.86 25.93
N PRO A 322 7.94 -4.36 27.15
CA PRO A 322 8.39 -5.00 28.37
C PRO A 322 7.95 -6.47 28.43
N MET A 323 8.86 -7.35 28.89
CA MET A 323 8.58 -8.77 29.13
C MET A 323 8.03 -9.55 27.93
N SER A 324 8.26 -9.06 26.70
CA SER A 324 7.80 -9.70 25.47
C SER A 324 8.92 -9.73 24.42
N PRO A 325 8.97 -10.75 23.56
CA PRO A 325 9.90 -10.74 22.44
C PRO A 325 9.59 -9.56 21.50
N PRO A 326 10.61 -8.95 20.87
CA PRO A 326 10.42 -7.96 19.82
C PRO A 326 9.50 -8.49 18.71
N ARG A 327 8.60 -7.64 18.22
CA ARG A 327 7.67 -7.97 17.12
C ARG A 327 7.70 -6.86 16.06
N ALA A 328 7.47 -7.22 14.82
CA ALA A 328 7.26 -6.20 13.79
C ALA A 328 5.96 -5.43 14.10
N ALA A 329 5.90 -4.15 13.71
CA ALA A 329 4.74 -3.30 13.88
C ALA A 329 4.56 -2.38 12.67
N ALA A 330 3.31 -2.13 12.32
CA ALA A 330 2.91 -1.25 11.21
C ALA A 330 2.27 0.02 11.75
N ALA A 331 2.82 1.18 11.42
CA ALA A 331 2.19 2.48 11.60
C ALA A 331 1.32 2.79 10.37
N MET A 332 0.01 2.96 10.58
CA MET A 332 -0.97 3.17 9.50
C MET A 332 -1.89 4.38 9.71
N ASP A 333 -1.71 5.06 10.83
CA ASP A 333 -2.50 6.20 11.26
C ASP A 333 -1.56 7.22 11.92
N GLY A 334 -2.09 8.38 12.32
CA GLY A 334 -1.28 9.52 12.74
C GLY A 334 -0.63 10.23 11.56
N THR A 335 0.27 11.16 11.84
CA THR A 335 0.93 11.96 10.79
C THR A 335 2.02 11.18 10.08
N PHE A 336 2.37 11.58 8.86
CA PHE A 336 3.54 11.03 8.18
C PHE A 336 4.82 11.16 9.02
N GLY A 337 5.02 12.26 9.75
CA GLY A 337 6.18 12.41 10.61
C GLY A 337 6.23 11.42 11.77
N GLU A 338 5.09 11.04 12.35
CA GLU A 338 5.02 10.03 13.42
C GLU A 338 5.32 8.62 12.90
N ALA A 339 4.70 8.26 11.78
CA ALA A 339 4.91 6.97 11.15
C ALA A 339 6.39 6.79 10.71
N ASN A 340 6.97 7.82 10.07
CA ASN A 340 8.38 7.79 9.65
C ASN A 340 9.34 7.82 10.85
N ARG A 341 9.03 8.59 11.91
CA ARG A 341 9.82 8.59 13.14
C ARG A 341 9.86 7.21 13.79
N ALA A 342 8.74 6.51 13.84
CA ALA A 342 8.67 5.18 14.42
C ALA A 342 9.45 4.15 13.59
N SER A 343 9.38 4.27 12.26
CA SER A 343 10.06 3.38 11.33
C SER A 343 11.57 3.61 11.23
N GLY A 344 12.04 4.85 11.43
CA GLY A 344 13.46 5.25 11.31
C GLY A 344 14.25 5.26 12.62
N GLY A 345 13.75 4.62 13.68
CA GLY A 345 14.41 4.55 15.00
C GLY A 345 15.63 3.64 15.03
N ALA A 346 16.62 3.86 14.16
CA ALA A 346 17.83 3.05 14.05
C ALA A 346 18.67 3.10 15.35
N PRO A 347 19.58 2.15 15.59
CA PRO A 347 20.51 2.23 16.71
C PRO A 347 21.22 3.59 16.69
N PHE A 348 21.51 4.15 17.86
CA PHE A 348 22.03 5.51 18.08
C PHE A 348 21.02 6.66 17.96
N PHE A 349 19.80 6.43 17.46
CA PHE A 349 18.73 7.42 17.48
C PHE A 349 17.92 7.34 18.78
N ASP A 350 17.42 8.50 19.25
CA ASP A 350 16.57 8.63 20.43
C ASP A 350 15.33 7.74 20.34
N ALA A 351 14.92 7.16 21.47
CA ALA A 351 13.84 6.19 21.53
C ALA A 351 12.47 6.87 21.28
N TYR A 352 11.69 6.29 20.38
CA TYR A 352 10.27 6.62 20.22
C TYR A 352 9.44 5.59 20.97
N PHE A 353 8.47 6.06 21.78
CA PHE A 353 7.60 5.20 22.57
C PHE A 353 6.14 5.38 22.17
N VAL A 354 5.44 4.26 22.13
CA VAL A 354 3.98 4.19 21.97
C VAL A 354 3.46 3.39 23.16
N GLY A 355 2.82 4.07 24.10
CA GLY A 355 2.63 3.53 25.44
C GLY A 355 3.99 3.12 26.05
N ASP A 356 4.06 1.93 26.62
CA ASP A 356 5.29 1.38 27.21
C ASP A 356 6.23 0.70 26.20
N SER A 357 5.86 0.70 24.92
CA SER A 357 6.62 0.00 23.89
C SER A 357 7.54 0.93 23.13
N ARG A 358 8.82 0.59 23.09
CA ARG A 358 9.79 1.26 22.22
C ARG A 358 9.57 0.82 20.78
N GLN A 359 9.55 1.76 19.85
CA GLN A 359 9.64 1.49 18.42
C GLN A 359 11.08 1.73 17.99
N ALA A 360 11.73 0.67 17.51
CA ALA A 360 13.01 0.72 16.83
C ALA A 360 12.80 0.57 15.32
N ASP A 361 13.87 0.76 14.55
CA ASP A 361 13.82 0.64 13.09
C ASP A 361 13.24 -0.71 12.63
N GLY A 362 12.40 -0.66 11.60
CA GLY A 362 11.78 -1.84 11.01
C GLY A 362 12.78 -2.81 10.38
N ALA A 363 14.00 -2.36 10.05
CA ALA A 363 14.97 -3.18 9.32
C ALA A 363 15.34 -4.46 10.08
N PHE A 364 15.39 -4.42 11.41
CA PHE A 364 15.85 -5.53 12.24
C PHE A 364 14.91 -6.75 12.28
N LEU A 365 13.61 -6.57 12.04
CA LEU A 365 12.63 -7.66 12.04
C LEU A 365 11.76 -7.71 10.79
N ALA A 366 11.40 -6.56 10.24
CA ALA A 366 10.47 -6.46 9.14
C ALA A 366 11.18 -6.45 7.78
N GLY A 367 12.46 -6.04 7.70
CA GLY A 367 13.30 -6.03 6.49
C GLY A 367 12.55 -5.59 5.23
N LEU A 368 12.03 -6.57 4.50
CA LEU A 368 10.92 -6.45 3.56
C LEU A 368 9.82 -7.44 4.00
N PRO A 369 8.52 -7.08 3.99
CA PRO A 369 7.51 -8.06 4.41
C PRO A 369 6.49 -8.43 3.31
N PRO A 370 6.89 -9.07 2.18
CA PRO A 370 5.94 -9.40 1.12
C PRO A 370 4.73 -10.25 1.56
N PRO A 371 4.91 -11.36 2.34
CA PRO A 371 3.78 -12.17 2.79
C PRO A 371 2.79 -11.36 3.64
N PHE A 372 3.29 -10.48 4.49
CA PHE A 372 2.46 -9.63 5.33
C PHE A 372 1.58 -8.67 4.51
N LEU A 373 2.09 -8.11 3.41
CA LEU A 373 1.27 -7.25 2.54
C LEU A 373 0.16 -8.03 1.85
N ALA A 374 0.44 -9.26 1.43
CA ALA A 374 -0.56 -10.14 0.85
C ALA A 374 -1.60 -10.57 1.90
N GLU A 375 -1.16 -11.04 3.06
CA GLU A 375 -2.04 -11.61 4.09
C GLU A 375 -2.85 -10.56 4.84
N ARG A 376 -2.26 -9.41 5.20
CA ARG A 376 -2.88 -8.42 6.08
C ARG A 376 -3.43 -7.20 5.36
N PHE A 377 -2.87 -6.87 4.20
CA PHE A 377 -3.34 -5.74 3.39
C PHE A 377 -3.97 -6.14 2.07
N GLY A 378 -4.01 -7.45 1.79
CA GLY A 378 -4.67 -8.05 0.64
C GLY A 378 -4.09 -7.58 -0.69
N ALA A 379 -2.79 -7.33 -0.75
CA ALA A 379 -2.08 -7.23 -2.01
C ALA A 379 -2.20 -8.54 -2.77
N ASP A 380 -2.48 -8.48 -4.07
CA ASP A 380 -2.61 -9.67 -4.92
C ASP A 380 -1.29 -9.98 -5.63
N ILE A 381 -0.45 -8.96 -5.81
CA ILE A 381 0.93 -9.07 -6.27
C ILE A 381 1.81 -8.12 -5.46
N VAL A 382 3.00 -8.59 -5.09
CA VAL A 382 3.96 -7.82 -4.29
C VAL A 382 5.30 -7.77 -5.01
N PHE A 383 5.82 -6.56 -5.20
CA PHE A 383 7.19 -6.32 -5.66
C PHE A 383 8.06 -5.81 -4.51
N ALA A 384 9.29 -6.28 -4.44
CA ALA A 384 10.19 -6.03 -3.33
C ALA A 384 11.45 -5.31 -3.81
N MET A 385 11.76 -4.17 -3.18
CA MET A 385 12.86 -3.29 -3.55
C MET A 385 13.89 -3.25 -2.42
N ASN A 386 15.01 -3.93 -2.61
CA ASN A 386 16.15 -3.84 -1.71
C ASN A 386 17.04 -2.66 -2.11
N VAL A 387 17.18 -1.70 -1.22
CA VAL A 387 18.02 -0.50 -1.37
C VAL A 387 19.10 -0.45 -0.28
N MET A 388 19.19 -1.49 0.55
CA MET A 388 20.18 -1.60 1.62
C MET A 388 21.54 -1.92 0.99
N ALA A 389 22.46 -0.96 0.99
CA ALA A 389 23.76 -1.19 0.38
C ALA A 389 24.59 -2.23 1.14
N LEU A 390 25.33 -3.08 0.40
CA LEU A 390 26.35 -3.96 0.94
C LEU A 390 27.61 -3.13 1.19
N PRO A 391 27.97 -2.86 2.45
CA PRO A 391 29.14 -2.05 2.72
C PRO A 391 30.40 -2.80 2.29
N ALA A 392 31.29 -2.13 1.58
CA ALA A 392 32.68 -2.58 1.53
C ALA A 392 33.33 -2.26 2.88
N ASN A 393 34.17 -3.16 3.39
CA ASN A 393 34.90 -2.92 4.63
C ASN A 393 36.06 -1.94 4.39
N ARG A 394 35.70 -0.68 4.13
CA ARG A 394 36.60 0.46 3.85
C ARG A 394 36.44 1.52 4.93
N PHE A 395 37.54 2.15 5.32
CA PHE A 395 37.52 3.18 6.35
C PHE A 395 37.38 4.58 5.74
N PRO A 396 36.72 5.53 6.43
CA PRO A 396 36.69 6.91 5.98
C PRO A 396 38.12 7.44 5.78
N GLY A 397 38.49 7.80 4.54
CA GLY A 397 39.81 8.35 4.21
C GLY A 397 40.81 7.38 3.57
N GLU A 398 40.45 6.12 3.32
CA GLU A 398 41.32 5.13 2.66
C GLU A 398 41.77 5.56 1.24
N THR A 399 41.03 6.45 0.59
CA THR A 399 41.36 7.05 -0.71
C THR A 399 42.41 8.18 -0.64
N ILE A 400 42.82 8.62 0.56
CA ILE A 400 43.81 9.69 0.77
C ILE A 400 45.01 9.11 1.55
N PRO A 401 46.18 8.86 0.92
CA PRO A 401 47.24 8.04 1.50
C PRO A 401 47.72 8.44 2.91
N ILE A 402 47.94 9.74 3.15
CA ILE A 402 48.45 10.25 4.45
C ILE A 402 47.38 10.21 5.54
N LEU A 403 46.13 10.47 5.19
CA LEU A 403 45.01 10.40 6.12
C LEU A 403 44.62 8.94 6.39
N GLY A 404 44.80 8.07 5.39
CA GLY A 404 44.55 6.64 5.47
C GLY A 404 45.39 5.94 6.52
N ASP A 405 46.70 6.20 6.59
CA ASP A 405 47.58 5.59 7.60
C ASP A 405 47.17 5.98 9.02
N ILE A 406 46.93 7.27 9.27
CA ILE A 406 46.52 7.79 10.57
C ILE A 406 45.15 7.24 10.96
N MET A 407 44.18 7.29 10.04
CA MET A 407 42.84 6.76 10.27
C MET A 407 42.84 5.25 10.44
N SER A 408 43.78 4.52 9.83
CA SER A 408 43.94 3.07 10.02
C SER A 408 44.36 2.72 11.46
N VAL A 409 45.20 3.55 12.09
CA VAL A 409 45.60 3.38 13.49
C VAL A 409 44.41 3.67 14.40
N PHE A 410 43.67 4.76 14.16
CA PHE A 410 42.45 5.05 14.92
C PHE A 410 41.40 3.96 14.76
N TYR A 411 41.21 3.47 13.55
CA TYR A 411 40.29 2.38 13.28
C TYR A 411 40.70 1.11 14.03
N ARG A 412 41.96 0.66 13.91
CA ARG A 412 42.43 -0.62 14.48
C ARG A 412 42.47 -0.62 16.01
N TYR A 413 42.82 0.50 16.63
CA TYR A 413 43.16 0.53 18.06
C TYR A 413 42.14 1.28 18.93
N THR A 414 41.14 1.95 18.36
CA THR A 414 40.08 2.60 19.13
C THR A 414 38.74 1.87 19.01
N PRO A 415 37.78 2.12 19.92
CA PRO A 415 36.41 1.63 19.78
C PRO A 415 35.72 2.06 18.48
N LEU A 416 36.21 3.09 17.78
CA LEU A 416 35.63 3.59 16.53
C LEU A 416 35.64 2.53 15.42
N GLY A 417 36.73 1.76 15.29
CA GLY A 417 36.75 0.68 14.30
C GLY A 417 35.75 -0.41 14.62
N ARG A 418 35.59 -0.76 15.90
CA ARG A 418 34.59 -1.77 16.33
C ARG A 418 33.15 -1.30 16.06
N ILE A 419 32.87 -0.01 16.20
CA ILE A 419 31.56 0.58 15.86
C ILE A 419 31.33 0.48 14.35
N ALA A 420 32.35 0.79 13.55
CA ALA A 420 32.27 0.68 12.10
C ALA A 420 32.14 -0.79 11.63
N ASP A 421 32.89 -1.73 12.22
CA ASP A 421 32.73 -3.18 12.01
C ASP A 421 31.30 -3.63 12.35
N THR A 422 30.79 -3.19 13.52
CA THR A 422 29.42 -3.51 13.96
C THR A 422 28.39 -2.97 12.96
N TRP A 423 28.58 -1.76 12.45
CA TRP A 423 27.71 -1.17 11.44
C TRP A 423 27.80 -1.91 10.11
N GLY A 424 29.01 -2.25 9.67
CA GLY A 424 29.26 -3.04 8.47
C GLY A 424 28.53 -4.38 8.53
N ALA A 425 28.79 -5.14 9.59
CA ALA A 425 28.13 -6.42 9.85
C ALA A 425 26.60 -6.29 9.98
N SER A 426 26.11 -5.25 10.66
CA SER A 426 24.66 -5.00 10.78
C SER A 426 24.05 -4.69 9.43
N SER A 427 24.67 -3.86 8.61
CA SER A 427 24.16 -3.53 7.27
C SER A 427 24.17 -4.76 6.35
N THR A 428 25.21 -5.60 6.42
CA THR A 428 25.25 -6.89 5.72
C THR A 428 24.12 -7.82 6.19
N MET A 429 23.91 -7.95 7.51
CA MET A 429 22.81 -8.73 8.06
C MET A 429 21.44 -8.22 7.57
N LEU A 430 21.22 -6.91 7.59
CA LEU A 430 19.98 -6.27 7.13
C LEU A 430 19.77 -6.47 5.63
N HIS A 431 20.82 -6.40 4.83
CA HIS A 431 20.78 -6.69 3.40
C HIS A 431 20.38 -8.15 3.15
N THR A 432 21.05 -9.11 3.80
CA THR A 432 20.73 -10.55 3.66
C THR A 432 19.31 -10.87 4.14
N LEU A 433 18.83 -10.19 5.18
CA LEU A 433 17.43 -10.30 5.61
C LEU A 433 16.45 -9.80 4.54
N ALA A 434 16.77 -8.67 3.90
CA ALA A 434 15.96 -8.13 2.80
C ALA A 434 15.98 -9.06 1.57
N GLU A 435 17.13 -9.60 1.19
CA GLU A 435 17.24 -10.62 0.13
C GLU A 435 16.40 -11.87 0.44
N GLY A 436 16.54 -12.41 1.65
CA GLY A 436 15.80 -13.59 2.07
C GLY A 436 14.28 -13.36 2.07
N ALA A 437 13.83 -12.20 2.53
CA ALA A 437 12.42 -11.83 2.45
C ALA A 437 11.93 -11.59 1.01
N GLY A 438 12.82 -11.08 0.14
CA GLY A 438 12.58 -10.88 -1.28
C GLY A 438 12.19 -12.14 -2.03
N LEU A 439 12.62 -13.32 -1.58
CA LEU A 439 12.23 -14.62 -2.15
C LEU A 439 10.73 -14.89 -2.12
N HIS A 440 9.99 -14.18 -1.27
CA HIS A 440 8.53 -14.30 -1.15
C HIS A 440 7.77 -13.25 -1.98
N ALA A 441 8.47 -12.36 -2.68
CA ALA A 441 7.88 -11.41 -3.61
C ALA A 441 7.71 -12.02 -5.00
N ASN A 442 6.81 -11.45 -5.79
CA ASN A 442 6.61 -11.84 -7.19
C ASN A 442 7.75 -11.34 -8.09
N VAL A 443 8.32 -10.19 -7.75
CA VAL A 443 9.56 -9.64 -8.34
C VAL A 443 10.38 -9.06 -7.20
N PHE A 444 11.67 -9.40 -7.17
CA PHE A 444 12.65 -8.83 -6.24
C PHE A 444 13.70 -8.07 -7.03
N VAL A 445 13.93 -6.82 -6.65
CA VAL A 445 14.90 -5.93 -7.26
C VAL A 445 15.89 -5.54 -6.19
N ASP A 446 17.16 -5.87 -6.44
CA ASP A 446 18.26 -5.41 -5.59
C ASP A 446 18.99 -4.26 -6.28
N THR A 447 18.90 -3.07 -5.70
CA THR A 447 19.49 -1.84 -6.23
C THR A 447 20.81 -1.50 -5.53
N THR A 448 21.38 -2.47 -4.84
CA THR A 448 22.53 -2.29 -3.96
C THR A 448 23.80 -1.99 -4.75
N PRO A 449 24.41 -0.80 -4.59
CA PRO A 449 25.73 -0.56 -5.13
C PRO A 449 26.75 -1.45 -4.40
N ARG A 450 27.71 -2.00 -5.14
CA ARG A 450 28.93 -2.57 -4.56
C ARG A 450 29.86 -1.42 -4.16
N ASP A 451 30.50 -1.53 -3.01
CA ASP A 451 31.44 -0.54 -2.44
C ASP A 451 30.83 0.74 -1.85
N TRP A 452 29.77 0.61 -1.06
CA TRP A 452 29.15 1.74 -0.34
C TRP A 452 29.78 1.97 1.03
N ALA A 453 30.09 3.22 1.39
CA ALA A 453 30.52 3.51 2.75
C ALA A 453 29.28 3.62 3.67
N PRO A 454 29.26 2.94 4.83
CA PRO A 454 28.20 3.06 5.84
C PRO A 454 27.58 4.45 6.04
N ILE A 455 28.42 5.47 6.13
CA ILE A 455 28.02 6.86 6.40
C ILE A 455 27.19 7.48 5.27
N GLU A 456 27.34 6.99 4.04
CA GLU A 456 26.64 7.53 2.86
C GLU A 456 25.13 7.27 2.93
N GLN A 457 24.68 6.31 3.73
CA GLN A 457 23.25 6.11 4.02
C GLN A 457 22.59 7.33 4.70
N PHE A 458 23.37 8.19 5.36
CA PHE A 458 22.86 9.40 6.02
C PHE A 458 23.03 10.67 5.18
N GLN A 459 23.61 10.56 3.97
CA GLN A 459 23.94 11.71 3.12
C GLN A 459 22.76 12.08 2.22
N PHE A 460 21.65 12.54 2.81
CA PHE A 460 20.48 12.98 2.05
C PHE A 460 20.78 14.18 1.15
N TYR A 461 21.83 14.95 1.42
CA TYR A 461 22.30 16.02 0.53
C TYR A 461 22.75 15.52 -0.86
N ASN A 462 23.04 14.23 -1.01
CA ASN A 462 23.36 13.58 -2.29
C ASN A 462 22.12 12.95 -2.97
N ALA A 463 20.91 13.15 -2.43
CA ALA A 463 19.70 12.49 -2.91
C ALA A 463 19.45 12.71 -4.42
N THR A 464 19.68 13.92 -4.93
CA THR A 464 19.54 14.24 -6.36
C THR A 464 20.52 13.45 -7.24
N THR A 465 21.76 13.28 -6.78
CA THR A 465 22.76 12.43 -7.44
C THR A 465 22.31 10.98 -7.44
N TYR A 466 21.77 10.48 -6.33
CA TYR A 466 21.26 9.10 -6.26
C TYR A 466 20.09 8.85 -7.21
N SER A 467 19.21 9.83 -7.39
CA SER A 467 18.14 9.76 -8.39
C SER A 467 18.65 9.68 -9.84
N SER A 468 19.84 10.20 -10.14
CA SER A 468 20.42 10.13 -11.50
C SER A 468 21.17 8.83 -11.81
N ILE A 469 21.61 8.08 -10.80
CA ILE A 469 22.46 6.89 -10.99
C ILE A 469 21.63 5.64 -11.35
N GLY A 470 20.35 5.58 -10.99
CA GLY A 470 19.48 4.42 -11.22
C GLY A 470 19.84 3.21 -10.36
N LEU A 471 19.50 2.01 -10.82
CA LEU A 471 19.55 0.75 -10.06
C LEU A 471 20.93 0.06 -10.11
N GLY A 472 22.02 0.79 -9.92
CA GLY A 472 23.36 0.19 -9.86
C GLY A 472 23.81 -0.55 -11.14
N PRO A 473 25.02 -1.14 -11.15
CA PRO A 473 25.56 -1.78 -12.35
C PRO A 473 24.89 -3.14 -12.62
N GLY A 474 24.39 -3.32 -13.85
CA GLY A 474 23.87 -4.60 -14.35
C GLY A 474 22.37 -4.81 -14.17
N VAL A 475 21.63 -3.83 -13.65
CA VAL A 475 20.16 -3.87 -13.58
C VAL A 475 19.59 -2.79 -14.50
N ASP A 476 18.89 -3.22 -15.54
CA ASP A 476 18.17 -2.31 -16.44
C ASP A 476 16.80 -1.95 -15.85
N VAL A 477 16.56 -0.65 -15.68
CA VAL A 477 15.31 -0.12 -15.12
C VAL A 477 14.11 -0.48 -16.00
N ALA A 478 14.25 -0.43 -17.32
CA ALA A 478 13.17 -0.69 -18.25
C ALA A 478 12.78 -2.17 -18.23
N ASP A 479 13.77 -3.07 -18.20
CA ASP A 479 13.51 -4.52 -18.13
C ASP A 479 12.77 -4.90 -16.84
N VAL A 480 13.19 -4.33 -15.71
CA VAL A 480 12.53 -4.55 -14.41
C VAL A 480 11.10 -4.02 -14.42
N ALA A 481 10.89 -2.81 -14.94
CA ALA A 481 9.56 -2.22 -15.04
C ALA A 481 8.63 -3.07 -15.91
N LEU A 482 9.13 -3.50 -17.07
CA LEU A 482 8.40 -4.35 -18.00
C LEU A 482 8.08 -5.72 -17.38
N GLU A 483 9.01 -6.34 -16.65
CA GLU A 483 8.74 -7.59 -15.92
C GLU A 483 7.60 -7.39 -14.92
N CYS A 484 7.66 -6.38 -14.06
CA CYS A 484 6.60 -6.08 -13.09
C CYS A 484 5.23 -5.90 -13.77
N VAL A 485 5.18 -5.16 -14.86
CA VAL A 485 3.95 -4.91 -15.64
C VAL A 485 3.41 -6.20 -16.24
N GLN A 486 4.27 -7.04 -16.82
CA GLN A 486 3.88 -8.34 -17.37
C GLN A 486 3.33 -9.26 -16.28
N ARG A 487 3.99 -9.33 -15.12
CA ARG A 487 3.54 -10.14 -13.98
C ARG A 487 2.18 -9.68 -13.47
N TRP A 488 1.96 -8.37 -13.37
CA TRP A 488 0.68 -7.80 -12.97
C TRP A 488 -0.43 -8.06 -13.99
N ARG A 489 -0.17 -7.83 -15.28
CA ARG A 489 -1.16 -8.07 -16.36
C ARG A 489 -1.54 -9.55 -16.51
N ASN A 490 -0.63 -10.45 -16.14
CA ASN A 490 -0.87 -11.89 -16.15
C ASN A 490 -1.61 -12.42 -14.92
N LEU A 491 -2.01 -11.55 -13.96
CA LEU A 491 -2.83 -11.97 -12.84
C LEU A 491 -4.20 -12.48 -13.32
N PRO A 492 -4.64 -13.65 -12.85
CA PRO A 492 -5.82 -14.35 -13.34
C PRO A 492 -7.12 -13.62 -13.03
#